data_AF-V9XLY0-F1
#
_entry.id   AF-V9XLY0-F1
#
_cell.length_a   1.000
_cell.length_b   1.000
_cell.length_c   1.000
_cell.angle_alpha   90.00
_cell.angle_beta   90.00
_cell.angle_gamma   90.00
#
_symmetry.space_group_name_H-M   'P 1'
#
loop_
_entity.id
_entity.type
_entity.pdbx_description
1 polymer ?
#
loop_
_entity_poly.entity_id
_entity_poly.type
_entity_poly.pdbx_seq_one_letter_code
_entity_poly.pdbx_strand_id
1 'polypeptide(L)'
;MGSDPLDSRSAALDQREQDADQRDEEIAQRERDFAEAKEASNAALDSRRKALDEKGADLSRREQELLPKEREAAKNVINGDGIFLVGVDINPGTYRNSGGSRCYWQRSSGTSGEFGEILANGNESGPAVVTILPSDVAFTSKRCGTWSLVS
;
A
#
# COMPACT_ATOMS: atom_id res chain seq x y z
N MET A 1 60.35 34.68 -53.95
CA MET A 1 59.09 34.78 -54.72
C MET A 1 57.98 34.80 -53.69
N GLY A 2 57.41 35.97 -53.41
CA GLY A 2 56.35 36.13 -52.41
C GLY A 2 55.00 35.95 -53.09
N SER A 3 54.12 35.15 -52.50
CA SER A 3 52.76 34.95 -52.99
C SER A 3 52.00 36.29 -53.08
N ASP A 4 51.14 36.43 -54.10
CA ASP A 4 50.28 37.60 -54.27
C ASP A 4 49.32 37.73 -53.07
N PRO A 5 49.30 38.87 -52.36
CA PRO A 5 48.37 39.11 -51.26
C PRO A 5 46.90 38.90 -51.61
N LEU A 6 46.48 39.14 -52.86
CA LEU A 6 45.09 38.96 -53.28
C LEU A 6 44.70 37.48 -53.38
N ASP A 7 45.58 36.64 -53.92
CA ASP A 7 45.36 35.18 -54.00
C ASP A 7 45.21 34.57 -52.60
N SER A 8 46.05 35.01 -51.65
CA SER A 8 45.97 34.56 -50.25
C SER A 8 44.63 34.92 -49.59
N ARG A 9 44.06 36.07 -49.96
CA ARG A 9 42.80 36.56 -49.42
C ARG A 9 41.59 35.87 -50.07
N SER A 10 41.67 35.53 -51.35
CA SER A 10 40.64 34.72 -52.03
C SER A 10 40.56 33.33 -51.39
N ALA A 11 41.69 32.64 -51.25
CA ALA A 11 41.73 31.32 -50.63
C ALA A 11 41.20 31.33 -49.19
N ALA A 12 41.47 32.39 -48.42
CA ALA A 12 40.94 32.55 -47.07
C ALA A 12 39.41 32.79 -47.03
N LEU A 13 38.82 33.38 -48.07
CA LEU A 13 37.36 33.54 -48.19
C LEU A 13 36.70 32.22 -48.55
N ASP A 14 37.27 31.50 -49.53
CA ASP A 14 36.78 30.18 -49.96
C ASP A 14 36.79 29.19 -48.79
N GLN A 15 37.85 29.20 -47.97
CA GLN A 15 37.92 28.36 -46.77
C GLN A 15 36.84 28.74 -45.75
N ARG A 16 36.59 30.04 -45.54
CA ARG A 16 35.56 30.50 -44.59
C ARG A 16 34.14 30.17 -45.04
N GLU A 17 33.89 30.16 -46.35
CA GLU A 17 32.63 29.72 -46.96
C GLU A 17 32.44 28.22 -46.72
N GLN A 18 33.45 27.39 -47.01
CA GLN A 18 33.42 25.96 -46.71
C GLN A 18 33.22 25.67 -45.21
N ASP A 19 33.88 26.42 -44.33
CA ASP A 19 33.70 26.29 -42.89
C ASP A 19 32.29 26.70 -42.45
N ALA A 20 31.65 27.66 -43.14
CA ALA A 20 30.28 28.07 -42.86
C ALA A 20 29.28 27.00 -43.29
N ASP A 21 29.45 26.46 -44.50
CA ASP A 21 28.63 25.36 -45.01
C ASP A 21 28.73 24.14 -44.08
N GLN A 22 29.94 23.79 -43.65
CA GLN A 22 30.15 22.67 -42.72
C GLN A 22 29.44 22.88 -41.37
N ARG A 23 29.48 24.10 -40.81
CA ARG A 23 28.77 24.42 -39.56
C ARG A 23 27.26 24.37 -39.74
N ASP A 24 26.74 24.82 -40.88
CA ASP A 24 25.31 24.80 -41.16
C ASP A 24 24.81 23.34 -41.30
N GLU A 25 25.61 22.46 -41.92
CA GLU A 25 25.34 21.02 -41.95
C GLU A 25 25.36 20.38 -40.55
N GLU A 26 26.34 20.74 -39.71
CA GLU A 26 26.43 20.27 -38.32
C GLU A 26 25.24 20.74 -37.47
N ILE A 27 24.83 22.00 -37.62
CA ILE A 27 23.64 22.55 -36.94
C ILE A 27 22.40 21.78 -37.36
N ALA A 28 22.21 21.60 -38.68
CA ALA A 28 21.07 20.85 -39.20
C ALA A 28 21.04 19.41 -38.70
N GLN A 29 22.20 18.75 -38.58
CA GLN A 29 22.29 17.41 -38.01
C GLN A 29 21.91 17.40 -36.53
N ARG A 30 22.44 18.33 -35.74
CA ARG A 30 22.13 18.42 -34.30
C ARG A 30 20.66 18.70 -34.04
N GLU A 31 20.00 19.50 -34.88
CA GLU A 31 18.57 19.76 -34.78
C GLU A 31 17.75 18.50 -35.06
N ARG A 32 18.15 17.68 -36.05
CA ARG A 32 17.54 16.36 -36.30
C ARG A 32 17.73 15.43 -35.11
N ASP A 33 18.96 15.29 -34.63
CA ASP A 33 19.29 14.41 -33.49
C ASP A 33 18.49 14.82 -32.24
N PHE A 34 18.37 16.11 -31.97
CA PHE A 34 17.59 16.62 -30.85
C PHE A 34 16.09 16.35 -31.01
N ALA A 35 15.55 16.51 -32.22
CA ALA A 35 14.15 16.22 -32.51
C ALA A 35 13.85 14.72 -32.30
N GLU A 36 14.71 13.84 -32.81
CA GLU A 36 14.59 12.39 -32.64
C GLU A 36 14.72 11.98 -31.17
N ALA A 37 15.70 12.53 -30.44
CA ALA A 37 15.87 12.26 -29.01
C ALA A 37 14.68 12.73 -28.18
N LYS A 38 14.10 13.88 -28.53
CA LYS A 38 12.90 14.41 -27.87
C LYS A 38 11.69 13.53 -28.14
N GLU A 39 11.49 13.08 -29.37
CA GLU A 39 10.41 12.18 -29.73
C GLU A 39 10.53 10.84 -28.99
N ALA A 40 11.74 10.25 -28.98
CA ALA A 40 12.03 9.03 -28.24
C ALA A 40 11.78 9.19 -26.73
N SER A 41 12.19 10.31 -26.14
CA SER A 41 11.94 10.61 -24.73
C SER A 41 10.45 10.75 -24.41
N ASN A 42 9.69 11.47 -25.25
CA ASN A 42 8.25 11.62 -25.10
C ASN A 42 7.54 10.25 -25.18
N ALA A 43 7.88 9.44 -26.18
CA ALA A 43 7.32 8.09 -26.32
C ALA A 43 7.64 7.19 -25.11
N ALA A 44 8.85 7.31 -24.55
CA ALA A 44 9.24 6.60 -23.33
C ALA A 44 8.45 7.09 -22.10
N LEU A 45 8.22 8.40 -21.98
CA LEU A 45 7.41 8.98 -20.90
C LEU A 45 5.95 8.55 -20.99
N ASP A 46 5.37 8.52 -22.18
CA ASP A 46 3.99 8.06 -22.40
C ASP A 46 3.84 6.58 -22.05
N SER A 47 4.80 5.76 -22.46
CA SER A 47 4.84 4.34 -22.11
C SER A 47 4.95 4.13 -20.60
N ARG A 48 5.81 4.91 -19.92
CA ARG A 48 5.96 4.87 -18.47
C ARG A 48 4.69 5.35 -17.77
N ARG A 49 4.05 6.40 -18.27
CA ARG A 49 2.79 6.92 -17.73
C ARG A 49 1.70 5.87 -17.78
N LYS A 50 1.52 5.21 -18.93
CA LYS A 50 0.57 4.12 -19.10
C LYS A 50 0.84 2.97 -18.13
N ALA A 51 2.09 2.54 -18.00
CA ALA A 51 2.46 1.48 -17.07
C ALA A 51 2.18 1.85 -15.60
N LEU A 52 2.37 3.13 -15.23
CA LEU A 52 2.03 3.63 -13.90
C LEU A 52 0.52 3.67 -13.67
N ASP A 53 -0.26 4.09 -14.66
CA ASP A 53 -1.73 4.11 -14.57
C ASP A 53 -2.29 2.68 -14.44
N GLU A 54 -1.76 1.71 -15.21
CA GLU A 54 -2.11 0.29 -15.09
C GLU A 54 -1.74 -0.29 -13.71
N LYS A 55 -0.55 0.03 -13.20
CA LYS A 55 -0.11 -0.38 -11.86
C LYS A 55 -0.98 0.26 -10.77
N GLY A 56 -1.36 1.53 -10.93
CA GLY A 56 -2.27 2.22 -10.03
C GLY A 56 -3.63 1.51 -9.95
N ALA A 57 -4.21 1.18 -11.10
CA ALA A 57 -5.48 0.45 -11.17
C ALA A 57 -5.41 -0.95 -10.53
N ASP A 58 -4.32 -1.69 -10.75
CA ASP A 58 -4.10 -3.01 -10.13
C ASP A 58 -3.96 -2.91 -8.60
N LEU A 59 -3.21 -1.93 -8.09
CA LEU A 59 -3.07 -1.71 -6.65
C LEU A 59 -4.42 -1.36 -6.00
N SER A 60 -5.19 -0.44 -6.60
CA SER A 60 -6.51 -0.07 -6.09
C SER A 60 -7.48 -1.25 -6.06
N ARG A 61 -7.44 -2.14 -7.07
CA ARG A 61 -8.24 -3.37 -7.07
C ARG A 61 -7.84 -4.29 -5.91
N ARG A 62 -6.55 -4.55 -5.73
CA ARG A 62 -6.05 -5.42 -4.65
C ARG A 62 -6.39 -4.87 -3.27
N GLU A 63 -6.29 -3.56 -3.08
CA GLU A 63 -6.69 -2.91 -1.83
C GLU A 63 -8.18 -3.13 -1.55
N GLN A 64 -9.05 -2.90 -2.54
CA GLN A 64 -10.49 -3.15 -2.40
C GLN A 64 -10.83 -4.61 -2.09
N GLU A 65 -10.07 -5.56 -2.65
CA GLU A 65 -10.23 -7.00 -2.37
C GLU A 65 -9.73 -7.39 -0.97
N LEU A 66 -8.74 -6.69 -0.42
CA LEU A 66 -8.16 -6.97 0.89
C LEU A 66 -8.96 -6.35 2.04
N LEU A 67 -9.52 -5.15 1.86
CA LEU A 67 -10.30 -4.45 2.89
C LEU A 67 -11.37 -5.31 3.58
N PRO A 68 -12.24 -6.07 2.88
CA PRO A 68 -13.21 -6.93 3.57
C PRO A 68 -12.53 -8.07 4.34
N LYS A 69 -11.42 -8.62 3.82
CA LYS A 69 -10.67 -9.70 4.48
C LYS A 69 -10.00 -9.20 5.77
N GLU A 70 -9.44 -8.00 5.73
CA GLU A 70 -8.85 -7.34 6.90
C GLU A 70 -9.89 -7.02 7.96
N ARG A 71 -11.08 -6.54 7.56
CA ARG A 71 -12.21 -6.31 8.49
C ARG A 71 -12.68 -7.60 9.14
N GLU A 72 -12.83 -8.68 8.39
CA GLU A 72 -13.21 -9.98 8.94
C GLU A 72 -12.11 -10.56 9.84
N ALA A 73 -10.82 -10.39 9.48
CA ALA A 73 -9.71 -10.78 10.35
C ALA A 73 -9.65 -9.95 11.63
N ALA A 74 -10.02 -8.67 11.61
CA ALA A 74 -10.04 -7.81 12.78
C ALA A 74 -11.03 -8.31 13.85
N LYS A 75 -12.16 -8.91 13.44
CA LYS A 75 -13.14 -9.56 14.35
C LYS A 75 -12.57 -10.78 15.10
N ASN A 76 -11.42 -11.30 14.66
CA ASN A 76 -10.73 -12.40 15.34
C ASN A 76 -9.80 -11.93 16.48
N VAL A 77 -9.79 -10.63 16.78
CA VAL A 77 -8.99 -10.03 17.85
C VAL A 77 -9.87 -9.16 18.73
N ILE A 78 -9.83 -9.40 20.04
CA ILE A 78 -10.55 -8.63 21.05
C ILE A 78 -9.53 -7.85 21.87
N ASN A 79 -9.54 -6.54 21.76
CA ASN A 79 -8.58 -5.68 22.45
C ASN A 79 -9.21 -5.05 23.68
N GLY A 80 -8.62 -5.32 24.85
CA GLY A 80 -8.95 -4.64 26.10
C GLY A 80 -10.31 -5.03 26.69
N ASP A 81 -10.89 -4.07 27.39
CA ASP A 81 -12.11 -4.25 28.18
C ASP A 81 -13.34 -3.85 27.35
N GLY A 82 -14.42 -4.62 27.46
CA GLY A 82 -15.65 -4.34 26.73
C GLY A 82 -16.66 -5.47 26.76
N ILE A 83 -17.80 -5.20 26.13
CA ILE A 83 -18.84 -6.17 25.78
C ILE A 83 -18.87 -6.20 24.25
N PHE A 84 -18.71 -7.38 23.66
CA PHE A 84 -18.57 -7.59 22.23
C PHE A 84 -19.69 -8.51 21.75
N LEU A 85 -20.45 -8.08 20.75
CA LEU A 85 -21.52 -8.87 20.16
C LEU A 85 -20.93 -9.97 19.27
N VAL A 86 -21.32 -11.21 19.53
CA VAL A 86 -20.83 -12.36 18.77
C VAL A 86 -21.51 -12.39 17.40
N GLY A 87 -20.72 -12.58 16.33
CA GLY A 87 -21.16 -12.51 14.94
C GLY A 87 -21.25 -11.10 14.37
N VAL A 88 -21.12 -10.05 15.20
CA VAL A 88 -21.14 -8.64 14.77
C VAL A 88 -19.77 -8.00 15.01
N ASP A 89 -19.34 -7.91 16.27
CA ASP A 89 -18.07 -7.29 16.65
C ASP A 89 -16.93 -8.30 16.61
N ILE A 90 -17.21 -9.56 16.95
CA ILE A 90 -16.24 -10.64 17.03
C ILE A 90 -16.79 -11.92 16.38
N ASN A 91 -15.91 -12.75 15.82
CA ASN A 91 -16.32 -14.04 15.29
C ASN A 91 -16.45 -15.10 16.40
N PRO A 92 -17.34 -16.09 16.27
CA PRO A 92 -17.33 -17.23 17.17
C PRO A 92 -16.09 -18.11 16.95
N GLY A 93 -15.68 -18.82 18.00
CA GLY A 93 -14.57 -19.77 17.96
C GLY A 93 -13.78 -19.81 19.26
N THR A 94 -12.61 -20.45 19.23
CA THR A 94 -11.76 -20.61 20.41
C THR A 94 -10.72 -19.50 20.46
N TYR A 95 -10.72 -18.74 21.54
CA TYR A 95 -9.80 -17.62 21.77
C TYR A 95 -8.81 -17.95 22.88
N ARG A 96 -7.60 -17.42 22.75
CA ARG A 96 -6.59 -17.37 23.82
C ARG A 96 -6.23 -15.92 24.08
N ASN A 97 -6.18 -15.51 25.35
CA ASN A 97 -5.68 -14.16 25.68
C ASN A 97 -4.18 -14.13 25.98
N SER A 98 -3.63 -12.90 25.98
CA SER A 98 -2.28 -12.61 26.46
C SER A 98 -2.12 -12.77 27.98
N GLY A 99 -3.24 -12.87 28.71
CA GLY A 99 -3.30 -12.95 30.15
C GLY A 99 -3.39 -11.59 30.84
N GLY A 100 -3.73 -11.63 32.12
CA GLY A 100 -3.87 -10.45 32.98
C GLY A 100 -4.07 -10.84 34.44
N SER A 101 -4.13 -9.84 35.32
CA SER A 101 -4.44 -10.05 36.74
C SER A 101 -5.94 -9.82 36.97
N ARG A 102 -6.61 -10.81 37.57
CA ARG A 102 -8.08 -10.77 37.78
C ARG A 102 -8.82 -10.55 36.45
N CYS A 103 -8.43 -11.31 35.43
CA CYS A 103 -9.09 -11.32 34.12
C CYS A 103 -10.48 -11.91 34.27
N TYR A 104 -11.49 -11.07 34.14
CA TYR A 104 -12.87 -11.52 34.10
C TYR A 104 -13.33 -11.65 32.67
N TRP A 105 -13.83 -12.83 32.31
CA TRP A 105 -14.49 -13.07 31.04
C TRP A 105 -15.88 -13.65 31.27
N GLN A 106 -16.82 -13.38 30.35
CA GLN A 106 -18.18 -13.89 30.41
C GLN A 106 -18.74 -14.11 29.03
N ARG A 107 -19.41 -15.25 28.83
CA ARG A 107 -20.29 -15.54 27.71
C ARG A 107 -21.73 -15.33 28.16
N SER A 108 -22.54 -14.64 27.36
CA SER A 108 -23.91 -14.28 27.72
C SER A 108 -24.92 -14.63 26.62
N SER A 109 -26.14 -14.98 27.00
CA SER A 109 -27.29 -15.16 26.10
C SER A 109 -28.05 -13.86 25.81
N GLY A 110 -27.59 -12.73 26.34
CA GLY A 110 -28.17 -11.41 26.15
C GLY A 110 -27.21 -10.30 26.59
N THR A 111 -27.70 -9.07 26.53
CA THR A 111 -26.94 -7.85 26.86
C THR A 111 -27.58 -7.01 27.96
N SER A 112 -28.58 -7.53 28.68
CA SER A 112 -29.25 -6.77 29.74
C SER A 112 -28.38 -6.64 30.99
N GLY A 113 -27.41 -7.54 31.15
CA GLY A 113 -26.53 -7.59 32.32
C GLY A 113 -27.12 -8.39 33.49
N GLU A 114 -28.29 -9.01 33.27
CA GLU A 114 -28.93 -9.88 34.25
C GLU A 114 -28.13 -11.15 34.49
N PHE A 115 -28.10 -11.60 35.75
CA PHE A 115 -27.41 -12.85 36.12
C PHE A 115 -27.96 -14.07 35.38
N GLY A 116 -29.25 -14.06 35.04
CA GLY A 116 -29.90 -15.15 34.29
C GLY A 116 -29.41 -15.29 32.85
N GLU A 117 -28.71 -14.29 32.30
CA GLU A 117 -28.15 -14.36 30.94
C GLU A 117 -26.72 -14.91 30.91
N ILE A 118 -26.10 -15.16 32.07
CA ILE A 118 -24.73 -15.67 32.13
C ILE A 118 -24.70 -17.14 31.70
N LEU A 119 -24.08 -17.43 30.57
CA LEU A 119 -23.88 -18.80 30.07
C LEU A 119 -22.64 -19.45 30.69
N ALA A 120 -21.56 -18.69 30.81
CA ALA A 120 -20.32 -19.09 31.48
C ALA A 120 -19.50 -17.85 31.83
N ASN A 121 -18.72 -17.91 32.90
CA ASN A 121 -17.73 -16.88 33.23
C ASN A 121 -16.52 -17.48 33.92
N GLY A 122 -15.46 -16.69 34.03
CA GLY A 122 -14.23 -17.04 34.73
C GLY A 122 -13.50 -15.81 35.24
N ASN A 123 -12.62 -16.01 36.23
CA ASN A 123 -11.83 -14.94 36.84
C ASN A 123 -10.37 -15.40 36.98
N GLU A 124 -9.65 -15.38 35.86
CA GLU A 124 -8.34 -16.00 35.74
C GLU A 124 -7.20 -15.07 36.12
N SER A 125 -6.10 -15.67 36.57
CA SER A 125 -4.81 -14.98 36.73
C SER A 125 -3.81 -15.60 35.76
N GLY A 126 -3.44 -14.84 34.74
CA GLY A 126 -2.66 -15.32 33.60
C GLY A 126 -3.51 -15.62 32.37
N PRO A 127 -2.94 -16.31 31.36
CA PRO A 127 -3.65 -16.64 30.13
C PRO A 127 -4.79 -17.64 30.33
N ALA A 128 -5.86 -17.47 29.56
CA ALA A 128 -7.07 -18.24 29.52
C ALA A 128 -7.39 -18.62 28.07
N VAL A 129 -8.07 -19.76 27.91
CA VAL A 129 -8.60 -20.23 26.62
C VAL A 129 -10.11 -20.38 26.76
N VAL A 130 -10.88 -19.76 25.86
CA VAL A 130 -12.34 -19.75 25.90
C VAL A 130 -12.91 -20.04 24.52
N THR A 131 -13.83 -20.99 24.44
CA THR A 131 -14.65 -21.20 23.24
C THR A 131 -15.92 -20.38 23.34
N ILE A 132 -16.06 -19.40 22.44
CA ILE A 132 -17.24 -18.57 22.23
C ILE A 132 -18.08 -19.24 21.15
N LEU A 133 -19.32 -19.59 21.47
CA LEU A 133 -20.19 -20.31 20.55
C LEU A 133 -20.94 -19.34 19.62
N PRO A 134 -21.32 -19.77 18.40
CA PRO A 134 -22.17 -18.96 17.52
C PRO A 134 -23.53 -18.58 18.13
N SER A 135 -24.00 -19.32 19.13
CA SER A 135 -25.26 -19.05 19.84
C SER A 135 -25.12 -18.08 21.00
N ASP A 136 -23.90 -17.73 21.40
CA ASP A 136 -23.69 -16.70 22.41
C ASP A 136 -24.10 -15.36 21.81
N VAL A 137 -24.70 -14.47 22.60
CA VAL A 137 -25.08 -13.13 22.13
C VAL A 137 -23.94 -12.15 22.37
N ALA A 138 -23.27 -12.25 23.51
CA ALA A 138 -22.19 -11.33 23.86
C ALA A 138 -21.05 -12.03 24.61
N PHE A 139 -19.84 -11.50 24.40
CA PHE A 139 -18.65 -11.81 25.17
C PHE A 139 -18.19 -10.56 25.93
N THR A 140 -17.99 -10.69 27.24
CA THR A 140 -17.42 -9.62 28.07
C THR A 140 -15.97 -9.94 28.38
N SER A 141 -15.09 -8.97 28.24
CA SER A 141 -13.68 -9.02 28.64
C SER A 141 -13.40 -7.88 29.61
N LYS A 142 -12.74 -8.17 30.74
CA LYS A 142 -12.24 -7.16 31.68
C LYS A 142 -10.88 -7.59 32.23
N ARG A 143 -9.86 -6.76 32.07
CA ARG A 143 -8.47 -6.98 32.55
C ARG A 143 -7.83 -8.25 31.99
N CYS A 144 -8.24 -8.66 30.79
CA CYS A 144 -7.80 -9.90 30.16
C CYS A 144 -6.68 -9.69 29.13
N GLY A 145 -6.29 -8.44 28.85
CA GLY A 145 -5.38 -8.12 27.77
C GLY A 145 -6.05 -8.31 26.41
N THR A 146 -5.33 -8.85 25.44
CA THR A 146 -5.85 -9.11 24.09
C THR A 146 -6.23 -10.56 23.96
N TRP A 147 -7.44 -10.85 23.45
CA TRP A 147 -7.83 -12.18 22.98
C TRP A 147 -7.57 -12.31 21.49
N SER A 148 -6.98 -13.43 21.08
CA SER A 148 -6.81 -13.79 19.67
C SER A 148 -7.47 -15.13 19.41
N LEU A 149 -8.22 -15.23 18.31
CA LEU A 149 -8.75 -16.50 17.83
C LEU A 149 -7.57 -17.46 17.56
N VAL A 150 -7.68 -18.66 18.09
CA VAL A 150 -6.72 -19.75 17.87
C VAL A 150 -7.12 -20.41 16.55
N SER A 151 -6.26 -20.30 15.54
CA SER A 151 -6.40 -20.92 14.22
C SER A 151 -5.99 -22.38 14.21
#